data_AF-A0AAW8KSY7-F1
#
_entry.id   AF-A0AAW8KSY7-F1
#
_cell.length_a   1.000
_cell.length_b   1.000
_cell.length_c   1.000
_cell.angle_alpha   90.00
_cell.angle_beta   90.00
_cell.angle_gamma   90.00
#
_symmetry.space_group_name_H-M   'P 1'
#
loop_
_entity.id
_entity.type
_entity.pdbx_description
1 polymer ?
#
loop_
_entity_poly.entity_id
_entity_poly.type
_entity_poly.pdbx_seq_one_letter_code
_entity_poly.pdbx_strand_id
1 'polypeptide(L)'
;MILRHNNLCKSILLILLSGGCSNIPNVAVAGDLPPPPKDINEINQLFKLYLDLVVNQYSVQQVVPVIVKNDEYFIQKNKLIDELEIQIPQELLTNNETALTNQDILTLGFSGDASDWISLDKLKDVSYEYQSSNQYFKLNFPPAWMPTQVLGKDSWYKPVVAQSGIGLLNNYDFYTYRPYQGGSTSSLFTEQRFFSPLGVIKNSGVYVK
;
A
#
# COMPACT_ATOMS: atom_id res chain seq x y z
N MET A 1 -14.34 -25.74 -60.31
CA MET A 1 -13.99 -26.29 -58.98
C MET A 1 -14.61 -25.35 -57.94
N ILE A 2 -15.77 -25.75 -57.43
CA ILE A 2 -16.63 -25.01 -56.48
C ILE A 2 -16.31 -25.51 -55.06
N LEU A 3 -16.57 -24.67 -54.05
CA LEU A 3 -16.38 -24.82 -52.58
C LEU A 3 -15.20 -23.97 -52.10
N ARG A 4 -15.33 -22.93 -51.25
CA ARG A 4 -16.15 -22.80 -50.05
C ARG A 4 -16.43 -21.31 -49.73
N HIS A 5 -17.65 -20.82 -49.99
CA HIS A 5 -18.13 -19.52 -49.50
C HIS A 5 -19.22 -19.66 -48.40
N ASN A 6 -19.54 -20.91 -48.01
CA ASN A 6 -20.75 -21.22 -47.24
C ASN A 6 -20.56 -21.30 -45.71
N ASN A 7 -19.33 -21.13 -45.21
CA ASN A 7 -19.04 -21.24 -43.76
C ASN A 7 -18.99 -19.88 -43.06
N LEU A 8 -18.75 -18.78 -43.79
CA LEU A 8 -18.74 -17.43 -43.23
C LEU A 8 -20.17 -16.90 -43.00
N CYS A 9 -21.11 -17.13 -43.93
CA CYS A 9 -22.50 -16.69 -43.76
C CYS A 9 -23.23 -17.41 -42.61
N LYS A 10 -22.89 -18.69 -42.33
CA LYS A 10 -23.45 -19.41 -41.18
C LYS A 10 -22.94 -18.91 -39.83
N SER A 11 -21.73 -18.34 -39.79
CA SER A 11 -21.17 -17.78 -38.56
C SER A 11 -21.70 -16.38 -38.23
N ILE A 12 -22.12 -15.60 -39.25
CA ILE A 12 -22.72 -14.27 -39.05
C ILE A 12 -24.18 -14.40 -38.58
N LEU A 13 -24.92 -15.41 -39.03
CA LEU A 13 -26.31 -15.64 -38.58
C LEU A 13 -26.41 -16.05 -37.10
N LEU A 14 -25.36 -16.68 -36.54
CA LEU A 14 -25.35 -17.13 -35.13
C LEU A 14 -25.08 -15.97 -34.14
N ILE A 15 -24.43 -14.89 -34.57
CA ILE A 15 -24.11 -13.73 -33.73
C ILE A 15 -25.32 -12.78 -33.60
N LEU A 16 -26.26 -12.81 -34.57
CA LEU A 16 -27.46 -11.97 -34.55
C LEU A 16 -28.59 -12.51 -33.67
N LEU A 17 -28.62 -13.80 -33.33
CA LEU A 17 -29.65 -14.38 -32.44
C LEU A 17 -29.33 -14.27 -30.94
N SER A 18 -28.10 -13.94 -30.54
CA SER A 18 -27.73 -13.74 -29.12
C SER A 18 -27.87 -12.30 -28.64
N GLY A 19 -28.32 -11.38 -29.50
CA GLY A 19 -28.51 -9.96 -29.19
C GLY A 19 -29.84 -9.61 -28.53
N GLY A 20 -30.59 -10.59 -28.04
CA GLY A 20 -31.81 -10.37 -27.24
C GLY A 20 -31.46 -9.90 -25.84
N CYS A 21 -30.96 -8.67 -25.71
CA CYS A 21 -30.95 -7.99 -24.42
C CYS A 21 -32.41 -7.68 -24.07
N SER A 22 -32.99 -8.51 -23.21
CA SER A 22 -34.19 -8.18 -22.46
C SER A 22 -33.95 -6.86 -21.74
N ASN A 23 -34.52 -5.77 -22.27
CA ASN A 23 -34.60 -4.49 -21.55
C ASN A 23 -35.53 -4.70 -20.35
N ILE A 24 -34.97 -5.16 -19.24
CA ILE A 24 -35.62 -5.02 -17.94
C ILE A 24 -35.49 -3.52 -17.63
N PRO A 25 -36.58 -2.75 -17.53
CA PRO A 25 -36.47 -1.38 -17.05
C PRO A 25 -36.02 -1.47 -15.59
N ASN A 26 -34.74 -1.20 -15.34
CA ASN A 26 -34.28 -0.87 -13.99
C ASN A 26 -35.01 0.42 -13.62
N VAL A 27 -36.07 0.30 -12.83
CA VAL A 27 -36.61 1.42 -12.08
C VAL A 27 -35.51 1.84 -11.12
N ALA A 28 -34.76 2.88 -11.50
CA ALA A 28 -33.81 3.51 -10.61
C ALA A 28 -34.63 4.15 -9.47
N VAL A 29 -34.65 3.50 -8.32
CA VAL A 29 -35.04 4.15 -7.08
C VAL A 29 -33.98 5.23 -6.84
N ALA A 30 -34.38 6.49 -6.94
CA ALA A 30 -33.54 7.59 -6.48
C ALA A 30 -33.22 7.31 -5.00
N GLY A 31 -31.95 7.05 -4.70
CA GLY A 31 -31.49 6.98 -3.32
C GLY A 31 -31.76 8.31 -2.62
N ASP A 32 -31.80 8.27 -1.30
CA ASP A 32 -31.90 9.49 -0.50
C ASP A 32 -30.84 10.51 -0.91
N LEU A 33 -31.19 11.79 -0.78
CA LEU A 33 -30.28 12.89 -1.06
C LEU A 33 -28.94 12.63 -0.36
N PRO A 34 -27.80 12.93 -1.02
CA PRO A 34 -26.52 12.88 -0.35
C PRO A 34 -26.62 13.74 0.92
N PRO A 35 -26.03 13.29 2.04
CA PRO A 35 -26.12 14.01 3.30
C PRO A 35 -25.67 15.47 3.07
N PRO A 36 -26.30 16.43 3.75
CA PRO A 36 -25.94 17.84 3.61
C PRO A 36 -24.43 18.00 3.88
N PRO A 37 -23.77 18.97 3.21
CA PRO A 37 -22.38 19.29 3.49
C PRO A 37 -22.20 19.53 4.98
N LYS A 38 -21.25 18.81 5.59
CA LYS A 38 -20.92 18.95 7.01
C LYS A 38 -20.29 20.32 7.26
N ASP A 39 -20.59 20.90 8.41
CA ASP A 39 -20.02 22.18 8.83
C ASP A 39 -18.51 22.03 9.11
N ILE A 40 -17.72 23.08 8.91
CA ILE A 40 -16.26 23.06 9.15
C ILE A 40 -15.92 22.70 10.61
N ASN A 41 -16.79 23.03 11.57
CA ASN A 41 -16.62 22.67 12.97
C ASN A 41 -16.92 21.19 13.26
N GLU A 42 -17.71 20.53 12.41
CA GLU A 42 -17.90 19.06 12.43
C GLU A 42 -16.75 18.33 11.71
N ILE A 43 -16.08 18.98 10.75
CA ILE A 43 -14.96 18.43 9.98
C ILE A 43 -13.65 18.43 10.80
N ASN A 44 -13.45 19.42 11.68
CA ASN A 44 -12.18 19.61 12.39
C ASN A 44 -11.89 18.62 13.53
N GLN A 45 -12.79 17.69 13.84
CA GLN A 45 -12.62 16.84 15.02
C GLN A 45 -11.91 15.52 14.75
N LEU A 46 -11.79 15.05 13.50
CA LEU A 46 -11.15 13.77 13.21
C LEU A 46 -10.57 13.75 11.79
N PHE A 47 -9.25 13.70 11.68
CA PHE A 47 -8.56 13.55 10.40
C PHE A 47 -7.26 12.77 10.57
N LYS A 48 -6.66 12.36 9.45
CA LYS A 48 -5.36 11.69 9.42
C LYS A 48 -4.36 12.52 8.63
N LEU A 49 -3.14 12.61 9.15
CA LEU A 49 -1.98 13.22 8.52
C LEU A 49 -0.98 12.14 8.15
N TYR A 50 -0.26 12.32 7.06
CA TYR A 50 0.86 11.46 6.66
C TYR A 50 2.13 12.28 6.81
N LEU A 51 2.93 11.98 7.83
CA LEU A 51 4.04 12.81 8.26
C LEU A 51 5.33 12.00 8.35
N ASP A 52 6.45 12.62 8.00
CA ASP A 52 7.76 12.02 8.23
C ASP A 52 8.04 11.97 9.74
N LEU A 53 8.29 10.76 10.25
CA LEU A 53 8.56 10.55 11.67
C LEU A 53 10.01 10.90 12.01
N VAL A 54 10.18 11.77 13.01
CA VAL A 54 11.48 12.12 13.59
C VAL A 54 11.43 11.76 15.08
N VAL A 55 12.34 10.90 15.53
CA VAL A 55 12.39 10.46 16.92
C VAL A 55 13.73 10.85 17.56
N ASN A 56 13.70 11.59 18.67
CA ASN A 56 14.88 12.09 19.36
C ASN A 56 15.90 12.74 18.41
N GLN A 57 15.42 13.60 17.50
CA GLN A 57 16.19 14.26 16.43
C GLN A 57 16.67 13.35 15.27
N TYR A 58 16.44 12.04 15.34
CA TYR A 58 16.76 11.10 14.27
C TYR A 58 15.57 10.91 13.33
N SER A 59 15.78 11.15 12.03
CA SER A 59 14.76 10.85 11.03
C SER A 59 14.65 9.34 10.83
N VAL A 60 13.43 8.82 10.97
CA VAL A 60 13.11 7.41 10.68
C VAL A 60 13.00 7.16 9.17
N GLN A 61 12.98 8.23 8.35
CA GLN A 61 12.82 8.18 6.88
C GLN A 61 11.58 7.41 6.44
N GLN A 62 10.53 7.46 7.25
CA GLN A 62 9.28 6.75 7.04
C GLN A 62 8.12 7.69 7.30
N VAL A 63 7.22 7.77 6.33
CA VAL A 63 5.95 8.47 6.44
C VAL A 63 5.00 7.60 7.26
N VAL A 64 4.51 8.14 8.38
CA VAL A 64 3.58 7.45 9.28
C VAL A 64 2.22 8.15 9.29
N PRO A 65 1.12 7.39 9.34
CA PRO A 65 -0.18 7.98 9.60
C PRO A 65 -0.27 8.44 11.07
N VAL A 66 -0.68 9.69 11.27
CA VAL A 66 -1.00 10.27 12.57
C VAL A 66 -2.46 10.65 12.56
N ILE A 67 -3.24 10.10 13.49
CA ILE A 67 -4.64 10.50 13.66
C ILE A 67 -4.68 11.71 14.56
N VAL A 68 -5.47 12.71 14.19
CA VAL A 68 -5.75 13.87 15.03
C VAL A 68 -7.23 13.83 15.36
N LYS A 69 -7.57 13.78 16.65
CA LYS A 69 -8.93 13.86 17.13
C LYS A 69 -9.05 14.86 18.28
N ASN A 70 -9.88 15.89 18.14
CA ASN A 70 -10.07 16.93 19.17
C ASN A 70 -8.73 17.51 19.69
N ASP A 71 -7.83 17.86 18.77
CA ASP A 71 -6.45 18.34 19.06
C ASP A 71 -5.50 17.31 19.72
N GLU A 72 -5.97 16.09 19.99
CA GLU A 72 -5.16 14.99 20.49
C GLU A 72 -4.55 14.20 19.31
N TYR A 73 -3.26 13.90 19.41
CA TYR A 73 -2.53 13.16 18.39
C TYR A 73 -2.38 11.69 18.79
N PHE A 74 -2.60 10.81 17.82
CA PHE A 74 -2.50 9.38 18.00
C PHE A 74 -1.60 8.75 16.94
N ILE A 75 -0.81 7.78 17.38
CA ILE A 75 0.07 6.99 16.54
C ILE A 75 -0.13 5.51 16.83
N GLN A 76 0.17 4.65 15.87
CA GLN A 76 0.01 3.21 16.04
C GLN A 76 1.00 2.65 17.08
N LYS A 77 0.51 1.78 17.97
CA LYS A 77 1.32 1.08 18.97
C LYS A 77 2.35 0.16 18.32
N ASN A 78 1.95 -0.62 17.31
CA ASN A 78 2.85 -1.45 16.50
C ASN A 78 4.04 -0.63 16.00
N LYS A 79 3.77 0.58 15.46
CA LYS A 79 4.84 1.44 14.96
C LYS A 79 5.87 1.75 16.04
N LEU A 80 5.43 2.20 17.22
CA LEU A 80 6.37 2.57 18.28
C LEU A 80 7.06 1.35 18.92
N ILE A 81 6.31 0.28 19.18
CA ILE A 81 6.75 -0.84 20.01
C ILE A 81 7.43 -1.93 19.18
N ASP A 82 6.80 -2.41 18.11
CA ASP A 82 7.28 -3.57 17.35
C ASP A 82 8.34 -3.17 16.32
N GLU A 83 8.08 -2.07 15.59
CA GLU A 83 9.00 -1.57 14.57
C GLU A 83 10.17 -0.80 15.17
N LEU A 84 9.89 0.17 16.05
CA LEU A 84 10.91 1.06 16.62
C LEU A 84 11.48 0.59 17.96
N GLU A 85 10.98 -0.52 18.51
CA GLU A 85 11.46 -1.12 19.77
C GLU A 85 11.45 -0.15 20.96
N ILE A 86 10.54 0.82 20.96
CA ILE A 86 10.38 1.78 22.05
C ILE A 86 9.66 1.10 23.21
N GLN A 87 10.31 1.07 24.37
CA GLN A 87 9.81 0.44 25.59
C GLN A 87 8.88 1.42 26.33
N ILE A 88 7.60 1.40 25.96
CA ILE A 88 6.57 2.19 26.65
C ILE A 88 6.06 1.40 27.87
N PRO A 89 6.05 2.00 29.08
CA PRO A 89 5.52 1.35 30.27
C PRO A 89 4.06 0.89 30.12
N GLN A 90 3.77 -0.34 30.56
CA GLN A 90 2.46 -0.99 30.33
C GLN A 90 1.29 -0.26 31.00
N GLU A 91 1.54 0.45 32.11
CA GLU A 91 0.56 1.28 32.78
C GLU A 91 0.02 2.40 31.87
N LEU A 92 0.80 2.88 30.90
CA LEU A 92 0.38 3.89 29.94
C LEU A 92 -0.40 3.28 28.75
N LEU A 93 -0.22 1.98 28.50
CA LEU A 93 -0.83 1.26 27.37
C LEU A 93 -2.25 0.77 27.64
N THR A 94 -2.63 0.59 28.91
CA THR A 94 -3.81 -0.20 29.35
C THR A 94 -5.05 0.66 29.67
N ASN A 95 -4.96 1.99 29.55
CA ASN A 95 -6.06 2.86 29.98
C ASN A 95 -7.22 2.87 28.97
N ASN A 96 -8.36 2.29 29.39
CA ASN A 96 -9.58 2.03 28.62
C ASN A 96 -10.34 3.26 28.08
N GLU A 97 -9.97 4.47 28.49
CA GLU A 97 -10.57 5.70 27.98
C GLU A 97 -9.79 6.20 26.77
N THR A 98 -9.82 5.49 25.65
CA THR A 98 -9.34 6.04 24.38
C THR A 98 -10.40 6.96 23.81
N ALA A 99 -10.04 8.23 23.58
CA ALA A 99 -10.94 9.15 22.89
C ALA A 99 -11.26 8.68 21.45
N LEU A 100 -10.40 7.83 20.87
CA LEU A 100 -10.68 7.11 19.63
C LEU A 100 -11.64 5.93 19.84
N THR A 101 -12.61 5.82 18.94
CA THR A 101 -13.54 4.69 18.83
C THR A 101 -13.24 3.87 17.57
N ASN A 102 -13.66 2.60 17.53
CA ASN A 102 -13.46 1.76 16.34
C ASN A 102 -14.16 2.33 15.09
N GLN A 103 -15.26 3.06 15.29
CA GLN A 103 -15.94 3.76 14.20
C GLN A 103 -15.05 4.86 13.59
N ASP A 104 -14.29 5.58 14.42
CA ASP A 104 -13.36 6.62 13.95
C ASP A 104 -12.24 6.02 13.09
N ILE A 105 -11.67 4.90 13.53
CA ILE A 105 -10.62 4.17 12.79
C ILE A 105 -11.13 3.74 11.42
N LEU A 106 -12.34 3.17 11.37
CA LEU A 106 -12.97 2.76 10.12
C LEU A 106 -13.30 3.96 9.22
N THR A 107 -13.79 5.06 9.79
CA THR A 107 -14.09 6.30 9.04
C THR A 107 -12.82 6.88 8.40
N LEU A 108 -11.67 6.76 9.05
CA LEU A 108 -10.38 7.17 8.49
C LEU A 108 -9.79 6.15 7.50
N GLY A 109 -10.44 5.02 7.29
CA GLY A 109 -10.03 3.98 6.33
C GLY A 109 -8.85 3.15 6.79
N PHE A 110 -8.63 3.04 8.10
CA PHE A 110 -7.66 2.10 8.67
C PHE A 110 -8.32 0.77 8.99
N SER A 111 -7.50 -0.29 8.98
CA SER A 111 -7.88 -1.61 9.52
C SER A 111 -7.41 -1.71 10.97
N GLY A 112 -8.10 -2.50 11.78
CA GLY A 112 -7.79 -2.70 13.20
C GLY A 112 -8.76 -1.96 14.13
N ASP A 113 -8.40 -1.94 15.41
CA ASP A 113 -9.20 -1.38 16.48
C ASP A 113 -8.60 -0.08 17.02
N ALA A 114 -9.40 0.73 17.71
CA ALA A 114 -8.91 1.94 18.38
C ALA A 114 -7.84 1.62 19.45
N SER A 115 -7.85 0.41 20.00
CA SER A 115 -6.84 -0.09 20.93
C SER A 115 -5.44 -0.21 20.31
N ASP A 116 -5.33 -0.29 18.99
CA ASP A 116 -4.05 -0.36 18.28
C ASP A 116 -3.35 0.99 18.21
N TRP A 117 -4.05 2.06 18.60
CA TRP A 117 -3.55 3.42 18.62
C TRP A 117 -3.29 3.88 20.05
N ILE A 118 -2.27 4.72 20.22
CA ILE A 118 -1.94 5.35 21.49
C ILE A 118 -2.00 6.86 21.34
N SER A 119 -2.64 7.49 22.33
CA SER A 119 -2.61 8.94 22.48
C SER A 119 -1.25 9.38 23.01
N LEU A 120 -0.70 10.43 22.41
CA LEU A 120 0.53 11.05 22.87
C LEU A 120 0.33 11.93 24.10
N ASP A 121 -0.88 12.47 24.33
CA ASP A 121 -1.19 13.26 25.53
C ASP A 121 -1.13 12.43 26.81
N LYS A 122 -1.37 11.12 26.68
CA LYS A 122 -1.20 10.17 27.79
C LYS A 122 0.27 9.92 28.13
N LEU A 123 1.18 10.16 27.19
CA LEU A 123 2.61 9.95 27.38
C LEU A 123 3.26 11.22 27.96
N LYS A 124 3.08 11.44 29.27
CA LYS A 124 3.52 12.67 29.95
C LYS A 124 5.01 12.98 29.82
N ASP A 125 5.85 11.95 29.71
CA ASP A 125 7.30 12.08 29.56
C ASP A 125 7.75 12.20 28.10
N VAL A 126 6.81 12.20 27.14
CA VAL A 126 7.07 12.32 25.71
C VAL A 126 6.60 13.70 25.26
N SER A 127 7.50 14.47 24.66
CA SER A 127 7.11 15.70 23.96
C SER A 127 6.93 15.40 22.47
N TYR A 128 5.93 16.04 21.88
CA TYR A 128 5.66 15.90 20.45
C TYR A 128 5.41 17.26 19.81
N GLU A 129 5.80 17.39 18.55
CA GLU A 129 5.61 18.62 17.77
C GLU A 129 5.27 18.27 16.33
N TYR A 130 4.15 18.79 15.84
CA TYR A 130 3.83 18.77 14.42
C TYR A 130 4.43 20.00 13.74
N GLN A 131 5.34 19.78 12.79
CA GLN A 131 5.95 20.84 11.98
C GLN A 131 5.40 20.80 10.55
N SER A 132 4.42 21.66 10.27
CA SER A 132 3.72 21.69 8.98
C SER A 132 4.61 22.10 7.80
N SER A 133 5.61 22.97 8.02
CA SER A 133 6.52 23.44 6.96
C SER A 133 7.29 22.30 6.28
N ASN A 134 7.67 21.29 7.06
CA ASN A 134 8.43 20.14 6.57
C ASN A 134 7.60 18.86 6.54
N GLN A 135 6.34 18.91 6.97
CA GLN A 135 5.48 17.74 7.20
C GLN A 135 6.10 16.72 8.15
N TYR A 136 6.76 17.21 9.21
CA TYR A 136 7.43 16.37 10.19
C TYR A 136 6.57 16.19 11.42
N PHE A 137 6.63 14.98 11.96
CA PHE A 137 6.11 14.67 13.28
C PHE A 137 7.26 14.30 14.20
N LYS A 138 7.62 15.22 15.08
CA LYS A 138 8.72 15.05 16.02
C LYS A 138 8.22 14.44 17.30
N LEU A 139 8.87 13.37 17.74
CA LEU A 139 8.66 12.72 19.02
C LEU A 139 9.97 12.72 19.79
N ASN A 140 9.95 13.19 21.03
CA ASN A 140 11.07 13.07 21.93
C ASN A 140 10.69 12.16 23.11
N PHE A 141 11.29 10.98 23.13
CA PHE A 141 11.10 9.98 24.17
C PHE A 141 12.23 10.03 25.20
N PRO A 142 11.94 9.64 26.46
CA PRO A 142 12.97 9.42 27.47
C PRO A 142 14.03 8.42 26.99
N PRO A 143 15.33 8.66 27.26
CA PRO A 143 16.39 7.74 26.86
C PRO A 143 16.21 6.31 27.39
N ALA A 144 15.57 6.15 28.56
CA ALA A 144 15.31 4.85 29.17
C ALA A 144 14.30 3.99 28.37
N TRP A 145 13.49 4.60 27.51
CA TRP A 145 12.51 3.89 26.66
C TRP A 145 13.10 3.54 25.30
N MET A 146 14.26 4.11 24.96
CA MET A 146 14.87 3.91 23.65
C MET A 146 15.55 2.53 23.58
N PRO A 147 15.55 1.87 22.42
CA PRO A 147 16.31 0.64 22.23
C PRO A 147 17.80 0.90 22.36
N THR A 148 18.57 -0.18 22.56
CA THR A 148 20.03 -0.12 22.69
C THR A 148 20.65 0.47 21.44
N GLN A 149 21.22 1.68 21.55
CA GLN A 149 21.87 2.35 20.43
C GLN A 149 23.31 1.83 20.29
N VAL A 150 23.63 1.29 19.12
CA VAL A 150 24.99 0.82 18.80
C VAL A 150 25.70 1.89 18.00
N LEU A 151 26.82 2.39 18.51
CA LEU A 151 27.64 3.39 17.83
C LEU A 151 28.11 2.86 16.47
N GLY A 152 27.86 3.60 15.38
CA GLY A 152 28.25 3.22 14.02
C GLY A 152 27.21 2.39 13.24
N LYS A 153 26.03 2.15 13.81
CA LYS A 153 24.85 1.64 13.10
C LYS A 153 23.72 2.68 13.20
N ASP A 154 23.78 3.69 12.34
CA ASP A 154 22.88 4.86 12.39
C ASP A 154 21.49 4.60 11.78
N SER A 155 21.05 3.35 11.67
CA SER A 155 19.77 3.01 11.06
C SER A 155 18.90 2.23 12.03
N TRP A 156 17.67 2.72 12.21
CA TRP A 156 16.58 2.00 12.86
C TRP A 156 16.04 0.84 11.99
N TYR A 157 16.59 0.66 10.79
CA TYR A 157 16.21 -0.41 9.89
C TYR A 157 16.80 -1.75 10.35
N LYS A 158 15.92 -2.69 10.70
CA LYS A 158 16.32 -4.07 10.98
C LYS A 158 16.77 -4.74 9.66
N PRO A 159 17.91 -5.44 9.62
CA PRO A 159 18.29 -6.22 8.46
C PRO A 159 17.19 -7.23 8.13
N VAL A 160 16.60 -7.14 6.93
CA VAL A 160 15.64 -8.13 6.46
C VAL A 160 16.41 -9.34 5.95
N VAL A 161 16.06 -10.53 6.42
CA VAL A 161 16.65 -11.78 5.92
C VAL A 161 16.18 -12.01 4.48
N ALA A 162 17.07 -12.51 3.62
CA ALA A 162 16.70 -12.85 2.25
C ALA A 162 15.60 -13.92 2.25
N GLN A 163 14.46 -13.61 1.65
CA GLN A 163 13.33 -14.54 1.51
C GLN A 163 13.33 -15.14 0.11
N SER A 164 13.19 -16.46 0.01
CA SER A 164 13.03 -17.18 -1.27
C SER A 164 11.62 -17.77 -1.35
N GLY A 165 10.89 -17.43 -2.42
CA GLY A 165 9.55 -17.96 -2.71
C GLY A 165 9.55 -19.02 -3.81
N ILE A 166 8.36 -19.44 -4.22
CA ILE A 166 8.12 -20.23 -5.43
C ILE A 166 7.54 -19.30 -6.50
N GLY A 167 8.05 -19.35 -7.72
CA GLY A 167 7.51 -18.54 -8.81
C GLY A 167 8.06 -18.87 -10.19
N LEU A 168 7.52 -18.17 -11.18
CA LEU A 168 7.90 -18.27 -12.59
C LEU A 168 8.17 -16.86 -13.14
N LEU A 169 9.32 -16.66 -13.77
CA LEU A 169 9.66 -15.45 -14.52
C LEU A 169 9.74 -15.78 -16.01
N ASN A 170 9.24 -14.85 -16.83
CA ASN A 170 9.34 -14.93 -18.28
C ASN A 170 9.87 -13.59 -18.79
N ASN A 171 11.10 -13.60 -19.31
CA ASN A 171 11.75 -12.43 -19.89
C ASN A 171 11.87 -12.64 -21.40
N TYR A 172 11.70 -11.57 -22.18
CA TYR A 172 11.82 -11.63 -23.63
C TYR A 172 12.33 -10.30 -24.18
N ASP A 173 13.16 -10.37 -25.22
CA ASP A 173 13.63 -9.20 -25.96
C ASP A 173 13.44 -9.46 -27.46
N PHE A 174 12.86 -8.49 -28.17
CA PHE A 174 12.65 -8.58 -29.61
C PHE A 174 13.30 -7.39 -30.32
N TYR A 175 14.18 -7.68 -31.27
CA TYR A 175 14.87 -6.70 -32.08
C TYR A 175 14.55 -6.92 -33.54
N THR A 176 14.33 -5.84 -34.28
CA THR A 176 14.20 -5.88 -35.74
C THR A 176 15.05 -4.79 -36.35
N TYR A 177 15.72 -5.12 -37.45
CA TYR A 177 16.57 -4.21 -38.18
C TYR A 177 16.19 -4.26 -39.65
N ARG A 178 15.80 -3.12 -40.20
CA ARG A 178 15.39 -2.97 -41.60
C ARG A 178 16.10 -1.76 -42.21
N PRO A 179 17.24 -1.95 -42.89
CA PRO A 179 17.93 -0.86 -43.56
C PRO A 179 17.19 -0.40 -44.83
N TYR A 180 17.51 0.80 -45.32
CA TYR A 180 16.95 1.35 -46.57
C TYR A 180 17.38 0.54 -47.81
N GLN A 181 18.58 -0.04 -47.78
CA GLN A 181 19.11 -0.97 -48.79
C GLN A 181 19.57 -2.25 -48.08
N GLY A 182 19.10 -3.42 -48.54
CA GLY A 182 19.49 -4.73 -47.99
C GLY A 182 18.33 -5.54 -47.39
N GLY A 183 18.66 -6.70 -46.80
CA GLY A 183 17.70 -7.58 -46.13
C GLY A 183 17.31 -7.11 -44.73
N SER A 184 16.08 -7.43 -44.31
CA SER A 184 15.63 -7.22 -42.92
C SER A 184 16.02 -8.41 -42.06
N THR A 185 16.44 -8.17 -40.83
CA THR A 185 16.61 -9.24 -39.83
C THR A 185 15.78 -8.96 -38.58
N SER A 186 15.33 -10.02 -37.91
CA SER A 186 14.66 -9.95 -36.62
C SER A 186 15.22 -11.01 -35.69
N SER A 187 15.40 -10.66 -34.42
CA SER A 187 15.85 -11.56 -33.37
C SER A 187 14.87 -11.54 -32.20
N LEU A 188 14.55 -12.71 -31.66
CA LEU A 188 13.76 -12.90 -30.46
C LEU A 188 14.59 -13.70 -29.46
N PHE A 189 14.87 -13.12 -28.31
CA PHE A 189 15.40 -13.82 -27.14
C PHE A 189 14.26 -14.12 -26.16
N THR A 190 14.30 -15.29 -25.54
CA THR A 190 13.39 -15.65 -24.44
C THR A 190 14.16 -16.33 -23.30
N GLU A 191 13.73 -16.06 -22.07
CA GLU A 191 14.15 -16.79 -20.87
C GLU A 191 12.94 -17.09 -19.99
N GLN A 192 12.78 -18.36 -19.63
CA GLN A 192 11.78 -18.87 -18.70
C GLN A 192 12.52 -19.39 -17.46
N ARG A 193 12.21 -18.88 -16.28
CA ARG A 193 12.86 -19.24 -15.03
C ARG A 193 11.83 -19.65 -14.00
N PHE A 194 11.81 -20.93 -13.65
CA PHE A 194 11.09 -21.42 -12.49
C PHE A 194 12.03 -21.43 -11.29
N PHE A 195 11.60 -20.89 -10.16
CA PHE A 195 12.38 -20.87 -8.93
C PHE A 195 11.56 -21.36 -7.74
N SER A 196 12.22 -22.03 -6.81
CA SER A 196 11.67 -22.51 -5.56
C SER A 196 12.77 -22.51 -4.48
N PRO A 197 12.43 -22.68 -3.19
CA PRO A 197 13.43 -22.89 -2.15
C PRO A 197 14.37 -24.09 -2.38
N LEU A 198 13.98 -25.03 -3.26
CA LEU A 198 14.80 -26.20 -3.61
C LEU A 198 15.79 -25.93 -4.75
N GLY A 199 15.64 -24.82 -5.48
CA GLY A 199 16.51 -24.47 -6.61
C GLY A 199 15.80 -23.77 -7.77
N VAL A 200 16.54 -23.60 -8.86
CA VAL A 200 16.11 -22.85 -10.05
C VAL A 200 16.27 -23.69 -11.31
N ILE A 201 15.23 -23.73 -12.15
CA ILE A 201 15.28 -24.29 -13.50
C ILE A 201 15.10 -23.15 -14.49
N LYS A 202 15.97 -23.11 -15.51
CA LYS A 202 15.99 -22.05 -16.52
C LYS A 202 15.99 -22.66 -17.92
N ASN A 203 15.15 -22.12 -18.80
CA ASN A 203 15.16 -22.37 -20.23
C ASN A 203 15.39 -21.03 -20.94
N SER A 204 16.36 -20.96 -21.86
CA SER A 204 16.60 -19.76 -22.67
C SER A 204 16.80 -20.12 -24.12
N GLY A 205 16.32 -19.26 -25.02
CA GLY A 205 16.43 -19.47 -26.47
C GLY A 205 16.60 -18.16 -27.24
N VAL A 206 17.24 -18.26 -28.41
CA VAL A 206 17.33 -17.18 -29.39
C VAL A 206 16.78 -17.70 -30.71
N TYR A 207 15.89 -16.94 -31.33
CA TYR A 207 15.42 -17.15 -32.70
C TYR A 207 15.86 -15.95 -33.55
N VAL A 208 16.41 -16.21 -34.74
CA VAL A 208 16.81 -15.16 -35.69
C VAL A 208 16.20 -15.47 -37.05
N LYS A 209 15.62 -14.45 -37.68
CA LYS A 209 15.02 -14.49 -39.02
C LYS A 209 15.54 -13.36 -39.89
#